data_AF-A0A7V5K5Y1-F1
#
_entry.id   AF-A0A7V5K5Y1-F1
#
_cell.length_a   1.000
_cell.length_b   1.000
_cell.length_c   1.000
_cell.angle_alpha   90.00
_cell.angle_beta   90.00
_cell.angle_gamma   90.00
#
_symmetry.space_group_name_H-M   'P 1'
#
loop_
_entity.id
_entity.type
_entity.pdbx_description
1 polymer ?
#
loop_
_entity_poly.entity_id
_entity_poly.type
_entity_poly.pdbx_seq_one_letter_code
_entity_poly.pdbx_strand_id
1 'polypeptide(L)'
;MGKIVVSKEKAKTPLREIAGDASKLDQCLTCGTCAGGCPVADWEGMDPRKLIRMIHYGLDEEVIKSNWIWQCTNCQRCTWACPMGINFGA
;
A
#
# COMPACT_ATOMS: atom_id res chain seq x y z
N MET A 1 -11.15 -14.74 40.82
CA MET A 1 -11.39 -13.32 40.48
C MET A 1 -10.20 -12.85 39.67
N GLY A 2 -10.42 -12.44 38.42
CA GLY A 2 -9.34 -12.06 37.51
C GLY A 2 -9.72 -12.40 36.08
N LYS A 3 -10.80 -11.80 35.58
CA LYS A 3 -11.07 -11.84 34.14
C LYS A 3 -9.95 -11.05 33.49
N ILE A 4 -9.04 -11.73 32.80
CA ILE A 4 -8.22 -11.09 31.77
C ILE A 4 -9.22 -10.69 30.69
N VAL A 5 -9.73 -9.47 30.81
CA VAL A 5 -10.50 -8.82 29.76
C VAL A 5 -9.45 -8.32 28.79
N VAL A 6 -9.06 -9.16 27.83
CA VAL A 6 -8.37 -8.67 26.63
C VAL A 6 -9.38 -7.75 25.95
N SER A 7 -9.15 -6.44 26.05
CA SER A 7 -9.98 -5.45 25.38
C SER A 7 -10.00 -5.78 23.88
N LYS A 8 -11.21 -5.90 23.32
CA LYS A 8 -11.46 -6.18 21.90
C LYS A 8 -11.13 -4.98 20.99
N GLU A 9 -10.25 -4.09 21.41
CA GLU A 9 -9.74 -2.98 20.61
C GLU A 9 -8.57 -3.52 19.78
N LYS A 10 -8.95 -4.13 18.66
CA LYS A 10 -8.10 -4.89 17.74
C LYS A 10 -6.77 -4.18 17.46
N ALA A 11 -5.67 -4.81 17.85
CA ALA A 11 -4.35 -4.56 17.28
C ALA A 11 -4.41 -4.82 15.77
N LYS A 12 -4.61 -3.77 14.97
CA LYS A 12 -4.58 -3.83 13.50
C LYS A 12 -3.24 -3.23 13.10
N THR A 13 -2.27 -4.07 12.77
CA THR A 13 -0.95 -3.62 12.33
C THR A 13 -1.12 -2.70 11.11
N PRO A 14 -0.56 -1.47 11.13
CA PRO A 14 -0.63 -0.57 9.99
C PRO A 14 -0.07 -1.20 8.72
N LEU A 15 -0.68 -0.95 7.56
CA LEU A 15 -0.20 -1.49 6.28
C LEU A 15 1.24 -1.08 5.99
N ARG A 16 1.63 0.11 6.46
CA ARG A 16 3.00 0.59 6.36
C ARG A 16 4.00 -0.32 7.08
N GLU A 17 3.65 -0.91 8.21
CA GLU A 17 4.53 -1.83 8.95
C GLU A 17 4.59 -3.24 8.32
N ILE A 18 3.56 -3.60 7.55
CA ILE A 18 3.50 -4.86 6.80
C ILE A 18 4.25 -4.75 5.46
N ALA A 19 4.22 -3.57 4.84
CA ALA A 19 5.02 -3.27 3.66
C ALA A 19 6.49 -3.38 4.07
N GLY A 20 7.16 -4.47 3.66
CA GLY A 20 8.41 -4.95 4.24
C GLY A 20 9.59 -3.98 4.29
N ASP A 21 9.49 -2.82 3.62
CA ASP A 21 10.42 -1.72 3.76
C ASP A 21 9.68 -0.38 3.92
N ALA A 22 8.89 -0.29 4.98
CA ALA A 22 8.13 0.89 5.42
C ALA A 22 8.93 2.21 5.29
N SER A 23 10.24 2.14 5.56
CA SER A 23 11.19 3.25 5.52
C SER A 23 11.32 3.91 4.14
N LYS A 24 11.11 3.14 3.06
CA LYS A 24 11.20 3.65 1.69
C LYS A 24 9.96 4.37 1.22
N LEU A 25 8.82 4.23 1.91
CA LEU A 25 7.62 4.97 1.53
C LEU A 25 7.83 6.48 1.67
N ASP A 26 8.66 6.91 2.63
CA ASP A 26 9.04 8.32 2.84
C ASP A 26 9.92 8.87 1.70
N GLN A 27 10.54 7.98 0.93
CA GLN A 27 11.40 8.34 -0.20
C GLN A 27 10.58 8.53 -1.50
N CYS A 28 9.27 8.28 -1.48
CA CYS A 28 8.42 8.41 -2.66
C CYS A 28 8.38 9.85 -3.20
N LEU A 29 9.01 10.08 -4.35
CA LEU A 29 9.00 11.38 -5.04
C LEU A 29 7.68 11.69 -5.77
N THR A 30 6.71 10.76 -5.76
CA THR A 30 5.43 10.92 -6.47
C THR A 30 5.59 11.11 -8.00
N CYS A 31 6.70 10.61 -8.57
CA CYS A 31 7.04 10.78 -10.00
C CYS A 31 6.05 10.10 -10.97
N GLY A 32 5.29 9.11 -10.51
CA GLY A 32 4.28 8.43 -11.34
C GLY A 32 4.79 7.31 -12.24
N THR A 33 6.08 6.96 -12.21
CA THR A 33 6.63 5.86 -13.03
C THR A 33 5.91 4.53 -12.79
N CYS A 34 5.57 4.21 -11.53
CA CYS A 34 4.81 3.01 -11.21
C CYS A 34 3.38 3.04 -11.78
N ALA A 35 2.73 4.21 -11.82
CA ALA A 35 1.40 4.37 -12.38
C ALA A 35 1.42 4.16 -13.90
N GLY A 36 2.40 4.74 -14.59
CA GLY A 36 2.55 4.55 -16.04
C GLY A 36 2.84 3.11 -16.47
N GLY A 37 3.44 2.28 -15.61
CA GLY A 37 3.72 0.88 -15.91
C GLY A 37 2.60 -0.11 -15.53
N CYS A 38 1.62 0.32 -14.73
CA CYS A 38 0.61 -0.57 -14.17
C CYS A 38 -0.53 -0.80 -15.16
N PRO A 39 -0.88 -2.07 -15.49
CA PRO A 39 -1.95 -2.37 -16.46
C PRO A 39 -3.36 -2.02 -15.94
N VAL A 40 -3.50 -1.84 -14.63
CA VAL A 40 -4.77 -1.49 -13.97
C VAL A 40 -4.75 -0.06 -13.41
N ALA A 41 -3.78 0.77 -13.82
CA ALA A 41 -3.80 2.19 -13.45
C ALA A 41 -5.06 2.88 -13.98
N ASP A 42 -5.52 3.88 -13.22
CA ASP A 42 -6.72 4.68 -13.46
C ASP A 42 -8.05 3.88 -13.49
N TRP A 43 -8.01 2.60 -13.13
CA TRP A 43 -9.23 1.86 -12.82
C TRP A 43 -9.83 2.39 -11.51
N GLU A 44 -11.12 2.74 -11.52
CA GLU A 44 -11.80 3.40 -10.38
C GLU A 44 -11.06 4.64 -9.84
N GLY A 45 -10.26 5.32 -10.68
CA GLY A 45 -9.48 6.49 -10.27
C GLY A 45 -8.32 6.17 -9.32
N MET A 46 -7.88 4.91 -9.24
CA MET A 46 -6.78 4.45 -8.40
C MET A 46 -5.57 4.03 -9.23
N ASP A 47 -4.38 4.15 -8.63
CA ASP A 47 -3.10 3.81 -9.25
C ASP A 47 -2.09 3.43 -8.15
N PRO A 48 -0.98 2.72 -8.46
CA PRO A 48 -0.03 2.29 -7.44
C PRO A 48 0.66 3.45 -6.70
N ARG A 49 0.82 4.62 -7.34
CA ARG A 49 1.36 5.82 -6.66
C ARG A 49 0.38 6.33 -5.61
N LYS A 50 -0.93 6.36 -5.91
CA LYS A 50 -1.98 6.71 -4.93
C LYS A 50 -2.01 5.70 -3.79
N LEU A 51 -1.94 4.40 -4.08
CA LEU A 51 -1.88 3.34 -3.06
C LEU A 51 -0.77 3.59 -2.03
N ILE A 52 0.48 3.78 -2.49
CA ILE A 52 1.61 3.99 -1.58
C ILE A 52 1.44 5.27 -0.75
N ARG A 53 0.90 6.34 -1.34
CA ARG A 53 0.63 7.58 -0.59
C ARG A 53 -0.46 7.37 0.47
N MET A 54 -1.50 6.62 0.16
CA MET A 54 -2.55 6.29 1.12
C MET A 54 -2.00 5.48 2.30
N ILE A 55 -1.20 4.44 2.02
CA ILE A 55 -0.51 3.65 3.06
C ILE A 55 0.42 4.55 3.89
N HIS A 56 1.18 5.44 3.26
CA HIS A 56 2.06 6.37 3.97
C HIS A 56 1.29 7.33 4.89
N TYR A 57 0.08 7.76 4.50
CA TYR A 57 -0.80 8.58 5.32
C TYR A 57 -1.64 7.79 6.34
N GLY A 58 -1.48 6.47 6.42
CA GLY A 58 -2.26 5.64 7.34
C GLY A 58 -3.73 5.50 6.97
N LEU A 59 -4.09 5.74 5.70
CA LEU A 59 -5.44 5.55 5.14
C LEU A 59 -5.70 4.07 4.84
N ASP A 60 -5.38 3.21 5.80
CA ASP A 60 -5.36 1.77 5.62
C ASP A 60 -6.77 1.20 5.42
N GLU A 61 -7.79 1.81 6.04
CA GLU A 61 -9.17 1.38 5.86
C GLU A 61 -9.68 1.64 4.46
N GLU A 62 -9.36 2.79 3.89
CA GLU A 62 -9.72 3.19 2.54
C GLU A 62 -9.02 2.29 1.51
N VAL A 63 -7.75 1.97 1.74
CA VAL A 63 -7.01 1.00 0.93
C VAL A 63 -7.68 -0.36 0.97
N ILE A 64 -8.01 -0.89 2.15
CA ILE A 64 -8.61 -2.23 2.31
C ILE A 64 -10.02 -2.29 1.71
N LYS A 65 -10.79 -1.20 1.77
CA LYS A 65 -12.15 -1.10 1.20
C LYS A 65 -12.14 -0.93 -0.32
N SER A 66 -11.00 -0.60 -0.93
CA SER A 66 -10.90 -0.42 -2.37
C SER A 66 -10.96 -1.76 -3.11
N ASN A 67 -11.75 -1.84 -4.19
CA ASN A 67 -11.69 -3.00 -5.08
C ASN A 67 -10.38 -3.02 -5.89
N TRP A 68 -9.75 -1.86 -6.07
CA TRP A 68 -8.59 -1.68 -6.96
C TRP A 68 -7.39 -2.53 -6.56
N ILE A 69 -7.12 -2.67 -5.25
CA ILE A 69 -5.99 -3.45 -4.76
C ILE A 69 -6.08 -4.94 -5.15
N TRP A 70 -7.30 -5.45 -5.31
CA TRP A 70 -7.56 -6.85 -5.68
C TRP A 70 -7.40 -7.12 -7.17
N GLN A 71 -7.30 -6.06 -7.99
CA GLN A 71 -7.01 -6.17 -9.42
C GLN A 71 -5.51 -6.25 -9.71
N CYS A 72 -4.65 -6.19 -8.69
CA CYS A 72 -3.21 -6.32 -8.85
C CYS A 72 -2.87 -7.67 -9.49
N THR A 73 -2.28 -7.64 -10.69
CA THR A 73 -1.88 -8.84 -11.42
C THR A 73 -0.51 -9.38 -11.01
N ASN A 74 0.10 -8.81 -9.97
CA ASN A 74 1.42 -9.17 -9.47
C ASN A 74 2.53 -9.19 -10.55
N CYS A 75 2.45 -8.28 -11.52
CA CYS A 75 3.42 -8.21 -12.63
C CYS A 75 4.75 -7.55 -12.26
N GLN A 76 4.90 -7.04 -11.03
CA GLN A 76 6.09 -6.38 -10.48
C GLN A 76 6.62 -5.13 -11.19
N ARG A 77 5.97 -4.67 -12.28
CA ARG A 77 6.44 -3.51 -13.06
C ARG A 77 6.64 -2.24 -12.22
N CYS A 78 5.76 -1.99 -11.25
CA CYS A 78 5.85 -0.86 -10.34
C CYS A 78 7.11 -0.90 -9.45
N THR A 79 7.47 -2.07 -8.94
CA THR A 79 8.71 -2.29 -8.17
C THR A 79 9.94 -2.11 -9.05
N TRP A 80 9.97 -2.76 -10.22
CA TRP A 80 11.11 -2.70 -11.15
C TRP A 80 11.38 -1.29 -11.70
N ALA A 81 10.32 -0.53 -11.99
CA ALA A 81 10.46 0.79 -12.58
C ALA A 81 10.65 1.91 -11.54
N CYS A 82 10.55 1.62 -10.24
CA CYS A 82 10.64 2.66 -9.21
C CYS A 82 12.09 3.18 -9.09
N PRO A 83 12.36 4.47 -9.37
CA PRO A 83 13.71 5.03 -9.22
C PRO A 83 14.18 5.09 -7.76
N MET A 84 13.24 5.04 -6.81
CA MET A 84 13.51 5.05 -5.37
C MET A 84 13.63 3.63 -4.78
N GLY A 85 13.48 2.59 -5.61
CA GLY A 85 13.54 1.20 -5.16
C GLY A 85 12.44 0.82 -4.15
N ILE A 86 11.27 1.46 -4.23
CA ILE A 86 10.10 1.10 -3.41
C ILE A 86 9.56 -0.25 -3.88
N ASN A 87 9.35 -1.15 -2.93
CA ASN A 87 8.72 -2.44 -3.17
C ASN A 87 7.21 -2.33 -2.93
N PHE A 88 6.42 -2.61 -3.96
CA PHE A 88 4.95 -2.55 -3.92
C PHE A 88 4.29 -3.87 -3.49
N GLY A 89 5.09 -4.91 -3.24
CA GLY A 89 4.63 -6.25 -2.88
C GLY A 89 4.54 -7.18 -4.08
N ALA A 90 4.93 -8.44 -3.84
CA ALA A 90 4.52 -9.62 -4.59
C ALA A 90 3.54 -10.41 -3.73
#